data_AF-A0A8S1VKJ4-F1
#
_entry.id   AF-A0A8S1VKJ4-F1
#
_cell.length_a   1.000
_cell.length_b   1.000
_cell.length_c   1.000
_cell.angle_alpha   90.00
_cell.angle_beta   90.00
_cell.angle_gamma   90.00
#
_symmetry.space_group_name_H-M   'P 1'
#
loop_
_entity.id
_entity.type
_entity.pdbx_description
1 polymer ?
#
loop_
_entity_poly.entity_id
_entity_poly.type
_entity_poly.pdbx_seq_one_letter_code
_entity_poly.pdbx_strand_id
1 'polypeptide(L)'
;MERRRLFIKGVKKFDLFAQPIQLLVNEKEYHQTIFGSLLTLGLLLLFSSLLYSKLISLFDHNNPTSLSSEIYHSQPEIYQLFPQNFTMTFAFQNSTYHTYIDDSIYVVKAQLVHKYETIDNGCKKEVWDKQELPLIECSPDMIKQKDLSEYFSHFDLPSNYCIDWNSIDKINLEGTFDAPVYQYILIQFYICTEETKKGKQCQEQQEIKKALEQNYFSFQISSYTTNLMKPNSPYNPKGQDLFTTISSNIYKEISIYLEPLTTVTDVGLIETDLEYYKTLRYGRHTEMLDLSSNDLIMNVVIRLDTTEFVDYRTYSKIQEILAELGGLWQVLFSFFYIISKPINKISRYLELINSLFELSDSEDGDDNQFYKQYSLYRQGQDASPFSIQIPQIKENQQKDAFTNKLNQEDPQERKRTLIKPQKTILTTYAEYLQKLIIRKKKKLQFGYFEAFQKLKCIVTQDNDRIKQFHIAQKQIMGQLNIVDILKKLRDVEKLKYIIFNENQRLLFDNFPNIQNQQIEDKHDGFEQQNKPSAQDAILQIIGDQNNEMNQKLIASLDLTVSNLLKNCQHDHSEK
;
A
#
# COMPACT_ATOMS: atom_id res chain seq x y z
N MET A 1 0.89 -17.50 35.64
CA MET A 1 1.59 -17.98 34.40
C MET A 1 0.63 -18.41 33.29
N GLU A 2 -0.52 -19.00 33.62
CA GLU A 2 -1.47 -19.55 32.63
C GLU A 2 -2.17 -18.49 31.76
N ARG A 3 -2.62 -17.37 32.33
CA ARG A 3 -3.18 -16.23 31.58
C ARG A 3 -2.22 -15.65 30.54
N ARG A 4 -0.91 -15.58 30.84
CA ARG A 4 0.12 -15.15 29.88
C ARG A 4 0.29 -16.16 28.74
N ARG A 5 0.19 -17.47 29.00
CA ARG A 5 0.27 -18.51 27.97
C ARG A 5 -0.94 -18.50 27.05
N LEU A 6 -2.13 -18.25 27.59
CA LEU A 6 -3.37 -18.08 26.80
C LEU A 6 -3.31 -16.83 25.93
N PHE A 7 -2.84 -15.70 26.48
CA PHE A 7 -2.64 -14.46 25.72
C PHE A 7 -1.65 -14.63 24.55
N ILE A 8 -0.49 -15.25 24.80
CA ILE A 8 0.51 -15.51 23.76
C ILE A 8 -0.03 -16.45 22.67
N LYS A 9 -0.85 -17.45 23.04
CA LYS A 9 -1.52 -18.33 22.07
C LYS A 9 -2.55 -17.55 21.23
N GLY A 10 -3.25 -16.58 21.81
CA GLY A 10 -4.18 -15.70 21.10
C GLY A 10 -3.48 -14.79 20.10
N VAL A 11 -2.39 -14.12 20.53
CA VAL A 11 -1.61 -13.21 19.67
C VAL A 11 -1.06 -13.92 18.44
N LYS A 12 -0.55 -15.16 18.60
CA LYS A 12 -0.03 -15.96 17.48
C LYS A 12 -1.05 -16.22 16.37
N LYS A 13 -2.36 -16.24 16.68
CA LYS A 13 -3.40 -16.46 15.67
C LYS A 13 -3.51 -15.34 14.64
N PHE A 14 -3.02 -14.14 14.98
CA PHE A 14 -3.01 -12.97 14.10
C PHE A 14 -1.78 -12.91 13.18
N ASP A 15 -0.99 -13.98 13.06
CA ASP A 15 0.12 -14.04 12.11
C ASP A 15 -0.37 -14.31 10.69
N LEU A 16 -0.53 -13.26 9.87
CA LEU A 16 -0.87 -13.38 8.43
C LEU A 16 0.25 -14.02 7.60
N PHE A 17 1.46 -14.10 8.12
CA PHE A 17 2.63 -14.63 7.43
C PHE A 17 2.96 -16.08 7.85
N ALA A 18 2.01 -16.77 8.48
CA ALA A 18 2.20 -18.12 8.99
C ALA A 18 2.60 -19.11 7.88
N GLN A 19 3.53 -20.02 8.20
CA GLN A 19 4.04 -20.98 7.22
C GLN A 19 3.25 -22.30 7.28
N PRO A 20 2.76 -22.84 6.15
CA PRO A 20 2.07 -24.13 6.16
C PRO A 20 3.02 -25.28 6.57
N ILE A 21 2.47 -26.25 7.29
CA ILE A 21 3.18 -27.45 7.74
C ILE A 21 2.72 -28.64 6.88
N GLN A 22 3.66 -29.34 6.24
CA GLN A 22 3.35 -30.42 5.29
C GLN A 22 2.92 -31.74 5.96
N LEU A 23 3.31 -31.94 7.22
CA LEU A 23 2.91 -33.06 8.08
C LEU A 23 2.35 -32.43 9.35
N LEU A 24 1.11 -32.73 9.73
CA LEU A 24 0.48 -32.14 10.91
C LEU A 24 1.31 -32.44 12.16
N VAL A 25 1.92 -31.40 12.73
CA VAL A 25 2.64 -31.48 14.01
C VAL A 25 1.69 -30.94 15.07
N ASN A 26 1.25 -31.81 15.99
CA ASN A 26 0.29 -31.46 17.05
C ASN A 26 -1.02 -30.85 16.50
N GLU A 27 -1.58 -31.43 15.43
CA GLU A 27 -2.87 -31.03 14.82
C GLU A 27 -2.91 -29.58 14.27
N LYS A 28 -1.76 -28.94 14.05
CA LYS A 28 -1.68 -27.60 13.47
C LYS A 28 -1.30 -27.64 12.00
N GLU A 29 -2.05 -26.90 11.18
CA GLU A 29 -1.80 -26.72 9.75
C GLU A 29 -0.76 -25.62 9.46
N TYR A 30 -0.64 -24.63 10.36
CA TYR A 30 0.22 -23.46 10.18
C TYR A 30 1.16 -23.24 11.37
N HIS A 31 2.41 -22.92 11.06
CA HIS A 31 3.40 -22.47 12.03
C HIS A 31 3.32 -20.95 12.20
N GLN A 32 2.77 -20.53 13.33
CA GLN A 32 2.54 -19.13 13.69
C GLN A 32 3.60 -18.62 14.68
N THR A 33 4.15 -17.43 14.43
CA THR A 33 5.18 -16.82 15.27
C THR A 33 4.73 -15.49 15.88
N ILE A 34 5.26 -15.16 17.06
CA ILE A 34 5.02 -13.85 17.69
C ILE A 34 5.59 -12.72 16.83
N PHE A 35 6.71 -12.99 16.15
CA PHE A 35 7.33 -12.06 15.21
C PHE A 35 6.41 -11.77 14.00
N GLY A 36 5.81 -12.80 13.41
CA GLY A 36 4.85 -12.64 12.33
C GLY A 36 3.58 -11.89 12.75
N SER A 37 3.09 -12.12 13.97
CA SER A 37 1.98 -11.33 14.54
C SER A 37 2.37 -9.84 14.74
N LEU A 38 3.59 -9.54 15.15
CA LEU A 38 4.09 -8.17 15.30
C LEU A 38 4.22 -7.47 13.94
N LEU A 39 4.73 -8.16 12.92
CA LEU A 39 4.77 -7.63 11.56
C LEU A 39 3.36 -7.43 10.99
N THR A 40 2.43 -8.32 11.29
CA THR A 40 1.02 -8.19 10.88
C THR A 40 0.40 -6.94 11.49
N LEU A 41 0.62 -6.69 12.78
CA LEU A 41 0.16 -5.48 13.44
C LEU A 41 0.79 -4.22 12.81
N GLY A 42 2.10 -4.26 12.50
CA GLY A 42 2.79 -3.18 11.81
C GLY A 42 2.22 -2.90 10.41
N LEU A 43 1.92 -3.95 9.63
CA LEU A 43 1.27 -3.85 8.33
C LEU A 43 -0.10 -3.19 8.45
N LEU A 44 -0.94 -3.65 9.38
CA LEU A 44 -2.29 -3.11 9.59
C LEU A 44 -2.26 -1.66 10.05
N LEU A 45 -1.34 -1.28 10.95
CA LEU A 45 -1.20 0.11 11.41
C LEU A 45 -0.75 1.04 10.28
N LEU A 46 0.27 0.63 9.51
CA LEU A 46 0.76 1.42 8.38
C LEU A 46 -0.32 1.57 7.31
N PHE A 47 -1.00 0.48 6.96
CA PHE A 47 -2.10 0.51 5.98
C PHE A 47 -3.26 1.39 6.46
N SER A 48 -3.68 1.27 7.72
CA SER A 48 -4.75 2.09 8.30
C SER A 48 -4.38 3.58 8.32
N SER A 49 -3.13 3.91 8.63
CA SER A 49 -2.65 5.30 8.60
C SER A 49 -2.70 5.91 7.21
N LEU A 50 -2.35 5.14 6.16
CA LEU A 50 -2.37 5.61 4.78
C LEU A 50 -3.79 5.69 4.22
N LEU A 51 -4.65 4.72 4.57
CA LEU A 51 -6.07 4.78 4.26
C LEU A 51 -6.70 6.04 4.88
N TYR A 52 -6.39 6.32 6.14
CA TYR A 52 -6.89 7.50 6.84
C TYR A 52 -6.46 8.81 6.16
N SER A 53 -5.18 8.95 5.77
CA SER A 53 -4.72 10.16 5.09
C SER A 53 -5.36 10.35 3.71
N LYS A 54 -5.55 9.27 2.95
CA LYS A 54 -6.23 9.31 1.63
C LYS A 54 -7.72 9.63 1.75
N LEU A 55 -8.40 9.10 2.77
CA LEU A 55 -9.81 9.43 3.03
C LEU A 55 -9.99 10.90 3.41
N ILE A 56 -9.11 11.46 4.25
CA ILE A 56 -9.15 12.90 4.54
C ILE A 56 -8.96 13.71 3.25
N SER A 57 -7.96 13.36 2.44
CA SER A 57 -7.70 14.07 1.18
C SER A 57 -8.89 14.05 0.22
N LEU A 58 -9.67 12.97 0.21
CA LEU A 58 -10.89 12.84 -0.58
C LEU A 58 -11.97 13.83 -0.13
N PHE A 59 -12.25 13.90 1.18
CA PHE A 59 -13.30 14.78 1.71
C PHE A 59 -12.90 16.26 1.70
N ASP A 60 -11.62 16.55 1.94
CA ASP A 60 -11.11 17.91 1.91
C ASP A 60 -10.92 18.45 0.48
N HIS A 61 -11.13 17.61 -0.55
CA HIS A 61 -10.91 17.97 -1.95
C HIS A 61 -9.49 18.54 -2.18
N ASN A 62 -8.51 17.99 -1.47
CA ASN A 62 -7.13 18.46 -1.52
C ASN A 62 -6.42 17.88 -2.73
N ASN A 63 -5.69 18.74 -3.46
CA ASN A 63 -4.88 18.39 -4.63
C ASN A 63 -5.69 17.82 -5.82
N PRO A 64 -6.55 18.62 -6.46
CA PRO A 64 -7.17 18.20 -7.71
C PRO A 64 -6.11 17.99 -8.80
N THR A 65 -6.44 17.09 -9.73
CA THR A 65 -5.75 17.03 -11.02
C THR A 65 -6.35 18.07 -11.95
N SER A 66 -5.50 18.81 -12.67
CA SER A 66 -5.96 19.84 -13.60
C SER A 66 -5.36 19.72 -14.99
N LEU A 67 -6.17 20.03 -15.99
CA LEU A 67 -5.79 20.12 -17.40
C LEU A 67 -6.35 21.42 -17.97
N SER A 68 -5.50 22.24 -18.59
CA SER A 68 -5.92 23.49 -19.24
C SER A 68 -5.92 23.33 -20.76
N SER A 69 -6.89 23.93 -21.43
CA SER A 69 -7.03 23.92 -22.89
C SER A 69 -7.55 25.27 -23.39
N GLU A 70 -7.22 25.62 -24.62
CA GLU A 70 -7.75 26.81 -25.32
C GLU A 70 -8.65 26.35 -26.46
N ILE A 71 -9.89 26.83 -26.47
CA ILE A 71 -10.91 26.48 -27.45
C ILE A 71 -11.25 27.72 -28.28
N TYR A 72 -11.25 27.57 -29.62
CA TYR A 72 -11.64 28.65 -30.51
C TYR A 72 -13.15 28.62 -30.79
N HIS A 73 -13.80 29.76 -30.55
CA HIS A 73 -15.20 30.03 -30.87
C HIS A 73 -15.28 31.11 -31.93
N SER A 74 -15.79 30.74 -33.12
CA SER A 74 -16.10 31.73 -34.17
C SER A 74 -17.18 32.73 -33.73
N GLN A 75 -18.07 32.29 -32.84
CA GLN A 75 -19.16 33.08 -32.26
C GLN A 75 -19.21 32.81 -30.75
N PRO A 76 -18.47 33.58 -29.93
CA PRO A 76 -18.54 33.51 -28.48
C PRO A 76 -19.97 33.73 -27.98
N GLU A 77 -20.36 32.97 -26.96
CA GLU A 77 -21.66 33.11 -26.28
C GLU A 77 -21.80 34.48 -25.62
N ILE A 78 -23.03 34.83 -25.24
CA ILE A 78 -23.31 36.05 -24.49
C ILE A 78 -22.74 35.97 -23.06
N TYR A 79 -21.95 36.97 -22.67
CA TYR A 79 -21.47 37.18 -21.31
C TYR A 79 -22.07 38.45 -20.71
N GLN A 80 -22.60 38.31 -19.49
CA GLN A 80 -23.24 39.40 -18.76
C GLN A 80 -22.30 39.97 -17.69
N LEU A 81 -22.00 41.25 -17.84
CA LEU A 81 -21.25 42.04 -16.89
C LEU A 81 -22.23 42.72 -15.92
N PHE A 82 -21.93 42.61 -14.64
CA PHE A 82 -22.69 43.14 -13.51
C PHE A 82 -21.75 43.96 -12.62
N PRO A 83 -22.29 44.85 -11.78
CA PRO A 83 -21.47 45.63 -10.84
C PRO A 83 -20.58 44.76 -9.93
N GLN A 84 -21.03 43.54 -9.61
CA GLN A 84 -20.31 42.61 -8.72
C GLN A 84 -19.21 41.80 -9.41
N ASN A 85 -19.18 41.72 -10.74
CA ASN A 85 -18.17 40.96 -11.48
C ASN A 85 -17.31 41.81 -12.43
N PHE A 86 -17.70 43.05 -12.68
CA PHE A 86 -17.03 43.94 -13.62
C PHE A 86 -16.94 45.36 -13.09
N THR A 87 -15.73 45.91 -13.10
CA THR A 87 -15.45 47.31 -12.79
C THR A 87 -14.36 47.80 -13.72
N MET A 88 -14.50 49.03 -14.23
CA MET A 88 -13.44 49.70 -14.96
C MET A 88 -13.39 51.17 -14.58
N THR A 89 -12.19 51.74 -14.55
CA THR A 89 -11.93 53.16 -14.32
C THR A 89 -10.94 53.68 -15.34
N PHE A 90 -11.11 54.91 -15.81
CA PHE A 90 -10.15 55.45 -16.77
C PHE A 90 -10.10 56.98 -16.78
N ALA A 91 -8.94 57.52 -17.18
CA ALA A 91 -8.71 58.96 -17.30
C ALA A 91 -7.51 59.25 -18.21
N PHE A 92 -7.37 60.53 -18.58
CA PHE A 92 -6.09 61.04 -19.03
C PHE A 92 -5.21 61.46 -17.85
N GLN A 93 -3.91 61.30 -18.05
CA GLN A 93 -2.86 61.77 -17.17
C GLN A 93 -1.98 62.76 -17.91
N ASN A 94 -1.64 63.86 -17.22
CA ASN A 94 -0.73 64.86 -17.77
C ASN A 94 0.72 64.37 -17.76
N SER A 95 1.66 65.20 -18.22
CA SER A 95 3.10 64.91 -18.22
C SER A 95 3.71 64.66 -16.83
N THR A 96 2.98 64.99 -15.75
CA THR A 96 3.37 64.73 -14.35
C THR A 96 2.66 63.51 -13.75
N TYR A 97 1.95 62.71 -14.56
CA TYR A 97 1.19 61.52 -14.16
C TYR A 97 -0.02 61.78 -13.23
N HIS A 98 -0.47 63.04 -13.12
CA HIS A 98 -1.72 63.35 -12.41
C HIS A 98 -2.92 63.11 -13.33
N THR A 99 -3.88 62.33 -12.85
CA THR A 99 -5.17 62.09 -13.51
C THR A 99 -6.06 63.32 -13.47
N TYR A 100 -6.80 63.57 -14.55
CA TYR A 100 -7.73 64.69 -14.62
C TYR A 100 -8.91 64.41 -15.53
N ILE A 101 -10.06 64.99 -15.16
CA ILE A 101 -11.26 65.09 -15.98
C ILE A 101 -11.49 66.58 -16.24
N ASP A 102 -11.45 66.98 -17.51
CA ASP A 102 -11.79 68.35 -17.90
C ASP A 102 -12.55 68.38 -19.23
N ASP A 103 -13.87 68.49 -19.12
CA ASP A 103 -14.80 68.62 -20.24
C ASP A 103 -14.55 69.86 -21.11
N SER A 104 -13.72 70.82 -20.66
CA SER A 104 -13.31 71.97 -21.48
C SER A 104 -12.13 71.68 -22.41
N ILE A 105 -11.43 70.56 -22.19
CA ILE A 105 -10.28 70.10 -22.98
C ILE A 105 -10.68 68.93 -23.87
N TYR A 106 -11.34 67.92 -23.30
CA TYR A 106 -11.75 66.71 -24.03
C TYR A 106 -13.11 66.21 -23.53
N VAL A 107 -13.87 65.56 -24.42
CA VAL A 107 -15.20 65.01 -24.13
C VAL A 107 -15.22 63.52 -24.39
N VAL A 108 -15.73 62.76 -23.41
CA VAL A 108 -15.87 61.30 -23.51
C VAL A 108 -17.31 60.92 -23.88
N LYS A 109 -17.45 60.05 -24.88
CA LYS A 109 -18.70 59.38 -25.25
C LYS A 109 -18.51 57.87 -25.16
N ALA A 110 -19.25 57.20 -24.28
CA ALA A 110 -19.26 55.75 -24.21
C ALA A 110 -20.59 55.20 -24.72
N GLN A 111 -20.53 54.09 -25.46
CA GLN A 111 -21.67 53.47 -26.12
C GLN A 111 -21.57 51.96 -26.04
N LEU A 112 -22.72 51.31 -25.87
CA LEU A 112 -22.90 49.90 -26.16
C LEU A 112 -23.31 49.78 -27.63
N VAL A 113 -22.47 49.12 -28.42
CA VAL A 113 -22.72 48.90 -29.84
C VAL A 113 -23.24 47.49 -30.02
N HIS A 114 -24.38 47.35 -30.68
CA HIS A 114 -25.02 46.08 -30.95
C HIS A 114 -25.28 45.95 -32.46
N LYS A 115 -24.55 45.04 -33.10
CA LYS A 115 -24.82 44.59 -34.47
C LYS A 115 -25.76 43.40 -34.44
N TYR A 116 -26.80 43.42 -35.27
CA TYR A 116 -27.66 42.26 -35.52
C TYR A 116 -28.12 42.21 -36.98
N GLU A 117 -28.41 41.01 -37.49
CA GLU A 117 -28.99 40.82 -38.82
C GLU A 117 -30.52 40.93 -38.76
N THR A 118 -31.09 41.69 -39.70
CA THR A 118 -32.53 41.70 -39.98
C THR A 118 -32.80 41.21 -41.39
N ILE A 119 -33.95 40.58 -41.60
CA ILE A 119 -34.40 40.16 -42.93
C ILE A 119 -35.38 41.20 -43.43
N ASP A 120 -34.98 41.95 -44.45
CA ASP A 120 -35.84 42.92 -45.14
C ASP A 120 -35.99 42.49 -46.60
N ASN A 121 -37.23 42.22 -47.03
CA ASN A 121 -37.57 41.74 -48.38
C ASN A 121 -36.76 40.50 -48.85
N GLY A 122 -36.42 39.59 -47.93
CA GLY A 122 -35.65 38.37 -48.23
C GLY A 122 -34.14 38.57 -48.34
N CYS A 123 -33.64 39.80 -48.21
CA CYS A 123 -32.22 40.11 -48.12
C CYS A 123 -31.80 40.29 -46.66
N LYS A 124 -30.64 39.74 -46.30
CA LYS A 124 -30.00 39.98 -45.01
C LYS A 124 -29.41 41.39 -44.99
N LYS A 125 -29.79 42.18 -43.99
CA LYS A 125 -29.25 43.52 -43.76
C LYS A 125 -28.69 43.62 -42.34
N GLU A 126 -27.46 44.06 -42.23
CA GLU A 126 -26.84 44.36 -40.93
C GLU A 126 -27.38 45.69 -40.39
N VAL A 127 -27.80 45.68 -39.13
CA VAL A 127 -28.24 46.87 -38.40
C VAL A 127 -27.30 47.09 -37.22
N TRP A 128 -26.89 48.33 -37.02
CA TRP A 128 -26.01 48.75 -35.93
C TRP A 128 -26.78 49.69 -35.00
N ASP A 129 -27.12 49.17 -33.82
CA ASP A 129 -27.74 49.94 -32.75
C ASP A 129 -26.68 50.45 -31.77
N LYS A 130 -26.87 51.67 -31.28
CA LYS A 130 -25.92 52.34 -30.39
C LYS A 130 -26.68 52.93 -29.22
N GLN A 131 -26.49 52.34 -28.04
CA GLN A 131 -27.04 52.84 -26.80
C GLN A 131 -25.95 53.58 -26.01
N GLU A 132 -26.27 54.73 -25.40
CA GLU A 132 -25.31 55.43 -24.54
C GLU A 132 -25.00 54.61 -23.28
N LEU A 133 -23.72 54.48 -22.94
CA LEU A 133 -23.26 53.90 -21.69
C LEU A 133 -23.01 55.04 -20.69
N PRO A 134 -23.80 55.17 -19.61
CA PRO A 134 -23.71 56.30 -18.71
C PRO A 134 -22.39 56.25 -17.93
N LEU A 135 -21.67 57.38 -17.94
CA LEU A 135 -20.41 57.57 -17.22
C LEU A 135 -20.57 58.67 -16.17
N ILE A 136 -19.90 58.48 -15.04
CA ILE A 136 -19.83 59.45 -13.94
C ILE A 136 -18.39 59.53 -13.42
N GLU A 137 -18.09 60.58 -12.66
CA GLU A 137 -16.87 60.63 -11.85
C GLU A 137 -16.88 59.47 -10.84
N CYS A 138 -15.77 58.73 -10.76
CA CYS A 138 -15.67 57.57 -9.89
C CYS A 138 -15.68 58.01 -8.42
N SER A 139 -16.52 57.35 -7.63
CA SER A 139 -16.38 57.33 -6.18
C SER A 139 -16.00 55.92 -5.71
N PRO A 140 -15.38 55.79 -4.52
CA PRO A 140 -15.09 54.47 -3.94
C PRO A 140 -16.34 53.57 -3.85
N ASP A 141 -17.52 54.17 -3.68
CA ASP A 141 -18.80 53.46 -3.59
C ASP A 141 -19.22 52.79 -4.91
N MET A 142 -18.66 53.22 -6.05
CA MET A 142 -18.92 52.62 -7.37
C MET A 142 -18.18 51.29 -7.55
N ILE A 143 -17.12 51.04 -6.77
CA ILE A 143 -16.37 49.79 -6.78
C ILE A 143 -17.12 48.75 -5.93
N LYS A 144 -18.10 48.06 -6.54
CA LYS A 144 -18.93 47.05 -5.82
C LYS A 144 -18.19 45.72 -5.57
N GLN A 145 -17.06 45.50 -6.24
CA GLN A 145 -16.18 44.33 -6.04
C GLN A 145 -15.32 44.50 -4.78
N LYS A 146 -15.80 43.95 -3.66
CA LYS A 146 -15.13 44.05 -2.34
C LYS A 146 -13.67 43.55 -2.36
N ASP A 147 -13.41 42.47 -3.09
CA ASP A 147 -12.06 41.88 -3.20
C ASP A 147 -11.06 42.81 -3.91
N LEU A 148 -11.56 43.80 -4.68
CA LEU A 148 -10.75 44.77 -5.41
C LEU A 148 -10.66 46.14 -4.73
N SER A 149 -11.33 46.34 -3.60
CA SER A 149 -11.35 47.64 -2.92
C SER A 149 -9.94 48.12 -2.55
N GLU A 150 -9.05 47.22 -2.12
CA GLU A 150 -7.64 47.54 -1.81
C GLU A 150 -6.83 47.88 -3.07
N TYR A 151 -7.10 47.20 -4.20
CA TYR A 151 -6.43 47.54 -5.46
C TYR A 151 -6.80 48.97 -5.89
N PHE A 152 -8.10 49.30 -5.89
CA PHE A 152 -8.58 50.60 -6.34
C PHE A 152 -8.30 51.76 -5.36
N SER A 153 -8.02 51.48 -4.08
CA SER A 153 -7.75 52.54 -3.08
C SER A 153 -6.44 53.29 -3.30
N HIS A 154 -5.53 52.75 -4.12
CA HIS A 154 -4.25 53.39 -4.44
C HIS A 154 -4.37 54.45 -5.56
N PHE A 155 -5.53 54.55 -6.21
CA PHE A 155 -5.77 55.47 -7.31
C PHE A 155 -6.60 56.67 -6.85
N ASP A 156 -6.39 57.82 -7.50
CA ASP A 156 -7.23 58.99 -7.31
C ASP A 156 -8.56 58.82 -8.07
N LEU A 157 -9.47 58.04 -7.47
CA LEU A 157 -10.75 57.71 -8.11
C LEU A 157 -11.56 58.93 -8.56
N PRO A 158 -11.72 60.02 -7.77
CA PRO A 158 -12.53 61.17 -8.20
C PRO A 158 -12.12 61.80 -9.53
N SER A 159 -10.86 61.67 -9.95
CA SER A 159 -10.37 62.15 -11.25
C SER A 159 -10.41 61.10 -12.37
N ASN A 160 -11.19 60.02 -12.19
CA ASN A 160 -11.41 58.95 -13.16
C ASN A 160 -12.90 58.77 -13.50
N TYR A 161 -13.18 58.29 -14.71
CA TYR A 161 -14.52 57.93 -15.16
C TYR A 161 -14.86 56.49 -14.77
N CYS A 162 -16.08 56.29 -14.27
CA CYS A 162 -16.67 55.01 -13.94
C CYS A 162 -17.98 54.81 -14.70
N ILE A 163 -18.37 53.54 -14.87
CA ILE A 163 -19.73 53.19 -15.31
C ILE A 163 -20.72 53.56 -14.21
N ASP A 164 -21.80 54.25 -14.56
CA ASP A 164 -22.90 54.50 -13.63
C ASP A 164 -23.83 53.29 -13.53
N TRP A 165 -23.46 52.36 -12.66
CA TRP A 165 -24.25 51.17 -12.34
C TRP A 165 -25.60 51.46 -11.68
N ASN A 166 -25.92 52.72 -11.33
CA ASN A 166 -27.27 53.06 -10.85
C ASN A 166 -28.23 53.34 -12.02
N SER A 167 -27.69 53.67 -13.19
CA SER A 167 -28.46 53.95 -14.42
C SER A 167 -28.58 52.72 -15.33
N ILE A 168 -27.75 51.69 -15.14
CA ILE A 168 -27.76 50.45 -15.91
C ILE A 168 -27.50 49.22 -15.03
N ASP A 169 -28.31 48.19 -15.18
CA ASP A 169 -28.22 46.98 -14.34
C ASP A 169 -27.17 45.98 -14.83
N LYS A 170 -26.96 45.89 -16.15
CA LYS A 170 -26.07 44.92 -16.78
C LYS A 170 -25.59 45.37 -18.15
N ILE A 171 -24.44 44.83 -18.57
CA ILE A 171 -23.89 45.00 -19.91
C ILE A 171 -23.70 43.62 -20.52
N ASN A 172 -24.11 43.44 -21.77
CA ASN A 172 -23.88 42.19 -22.49
C ASN A 172 -22.71 42.38 -23.46
N LEU A 173 -21.84 41.37 -23.54
CA LEU A 173 -20.87 41.23 -24.61
C LEU A 173 -21.15 39.91 -25.32
N GLU A 174 -21.09 39.88 -26.65
CA GLU A 174 -21.45 38.69 -27.43
C GLU A 174 -20.79 38.74 -28.82
N GLY A 175 -20.42 37.56 -29.33
CA GLY A 175 -20.05 37.39 -30.73
C GLY A 175 -18.75 38.06 -31.17
N THR A 176 -18.54 38.05 -32.49
CA THR A 176 -17.38 38.64 -33.18
C THR A 176 -17.86 39.52 -34.32
N PHE A 177 -16.96 40.28 -34.94
CA PHE A 177 -17.32 41.15 -36.06
C PHE A 177 -18.03 40.41 -37.21
N ASP A 178 -17.63 39.17 -37.49
CA ASP A 178 -18.20 38.32 -38.54
C ASP A 178 -19.47 37.56 -38.09
N ALA A 179 -19.82 37.62 -36.81
CA ALA A 179 -20.99 36.95 -36.27
C ALA A 179 -22.30 37.69 -36.65
N PRO A 180 -23.45 36.99 -36.70
CA PRO A 180 -24.75 37.60 -36.92
C PRO A 180 -25.13 38.60 -35.82
N VAL A 181 -24.69 38.34 -34.59
CA VAL A 181 -24.83 39.22 -33.42
C VAL A 181 -23.44 39.58 -32.93
N TYR A 182 -23.19 40.87 -32.72
CA TYR A 182 -21.92 41.36 -32.17
C TYR A 182 -22.17 42.52 -31.23
N GLN A 183 -21.80 42.37 -29.96
CA GLN A 183 -21.99 43.38 -28.93
C GLN A 183 -20.70 43.70 -28.19
N TYR A 184 -20.35 44.99 -28.12
CA TYR A 184 -19.13 45.46 -27.47
C TYR A 184 -19.29 46.86 -26.88
N ILE A 185 -18.37 47.24 -26.01
CA ILE A 185 -18.30 48.60 -25.43
C ILE A 185 -17.35 49.45 -26.28
N LEU A 186 -17.80 50.62 -26.67
CA LEU A 186 -17.01 51.63 -27.39
C LEU A 186 -16.89 52.88 -26.53
N ILE A 187 -15.67 53.33 -26.26
CA ILE A 187 -15.38 54.59 -25.56
C ILE A 187 -14.60 55.49 -26.50
N GLN A 188 -15.11 56.69 -26.74
CA GLN A 188 -14.56 57.63 -27.70
C GLN A 188 -14.17 58.92 -27.01
N PHE A 189 -12.97 59.42 -27.32
CA PHE A 189 -12.41 60.65 -26.77
C PHE A 189 -12.30 61.68 -27.87
N TYR A 190 -13.04 62.77 -27.71
CA TYR A 190 -13.06 63.90 -28.63
C TYR A 190 -12.35 65.10 -28.02
N ILE A 191 -11.67 65.89 -28.84
CA ILE A 191 -11.26 67.25 -28.50
C ILE A 191 -12.52 68.09 -28.26
N CYS A 192 -12.50 68.98 -27.26
CA CYS A 192 -13.61 69.89 -27.03
C CYS A 192 -13.72 70.92 -28.16
N THR A 193 -14.85 70.90 -28.85
CA THR A 193 -15.25 71.86 -29.87
C THR A 193 -16.70 72.27 -29.63
N GLU A 194 -17.19 73.29 -30.34
CA GLU A 194 -18.60 73.72 -30.24
C GLU A 194 -19.60 72.59 -30.56
N GLU A 195 -19.19 71.62 -31.38
CA GLU A 195 -20.00 70.45 -31.75
C GLU A 195 -19.94 69.32 -30.72
N THR A 196 -18.84 69.21 -29.96
CA THR A 196 -18.62 68.11 -29.02
C THR A 196 -18.90 68.48 -27.56
N LYS A 197 -19.00 69.77 -27.22
CA LYS A 197 -19.15 70.26 -25.84
C LYS A 197 -20.32 69.62 -25.07
N LYS A 198 -20.05 69.22 -23.81
CA LYS A 198 -21.05 68.78 -22.83
C LYS A 198 -21.33 69.89 -21.82
N GLY A 199 -22.09 70.92 -22.22
CA GLY A 199 -22.57 71.98 -21.33
C GLY A 199 -21.54 73.02 -20.86
N LYS A 200 -20.28 72.63 -20.61
CA LYS A 200 -19.16 73.53 -20.31
C LYS A 200 -18.58 74.13 -21.60
N GLN A 201 -18.13 75.38 -21.55
CA GLN A 201 -17.49 76.04 -22.68
C GLN A 201 -16.05 75.52 -22.86
N CYS A 202 -15.68 75.21 -24.11
CA CYS A 202 -14.33 74.73 -24.44
C CYS A 202 -13.29 75.84 -24.23
N GLN A 203 -12.07 75.43 -23.87
CA GLN A 203 -10.91 76.32 -23.82
C GLN A 203 -10.47 76.76 -25.22
N GLU A 204 -9.53 77.70 -25.30
CA GLU A 204 -8.96 78.09 -26.58
C GLU A 204 -8.24 76.90 -27.23
N GLN A 205 -8.40 76.72 -28.54
CA GLN A 205 -7.85 75.58 -29.28
C GLN A 205 -6.32 75.42 -29.13
N GLN A 206 -5.58 76.51 -28.93
CA GLN A 206 -4.15 76.45 -28.67
C GLN A 206 -3.83 75.87 -27.28
N GLU A 207 -4.61 76.22 -26.27
CA GLU A 207 -4.47 75.70 -24.91
C GLU A 207 -4.83 74.22 -24.86
N ILE A 208 -5.91 73.82 -25.54
CA ILE A 208 -6.32 72.40 -25.64
C ILE A 208 -5.23 71.57 -26.30
N LYS A 209 -4.68 72.02 -27.44
CA LYS A 209 -3.61 71.30 -28.14
C LYS A 209 -2.38 71.15 -27.26
N LYS A 210 -1.96 72.21 -26.58
CA LYS A 210 -0.82 72.20 -25.66
C LYS A 210 -1.07 71.30 -24.45
N ALA A 211 -2.29 71.31 -23.91
CA ALA A 211 -2.68 70.43 -22.82
C ALA A 211 -2.65 68.97 -23.25
N LEU A 212 -3.01 68.66 -24.50
CA LEU A 212 -3.06 67.31 -25.08
C LEU A 212 -1.78 66.88 -25.83
N GLU A 213 -0.71 67.68 -25.85
CA GLU A 213 0.52 67.37 -26.61
C GLU A 213 1.21 66.08 -26.13
N GLN A 214 1.34 65.93 -24.80
CA GLN A 214 1.99 64.79 -24.15
C GLN A 214 1.16 64.33 -22.96
N ASN A 215 0.23 63.40 -23.21
CA ASN A 215 -0.58 62.79 -22.17
C ASN A 215 -0.43 61.28 -22.19
N TYR A 216 -0.94 60.68 -21.14
CA TYR A 216 -1.08 59.25 -21.05
C TYR A 216 -2.55 58.89 -20.81
N PHE A 217 -2.97 57.78 -21.35
CA PHE A 217 -4.23 57.15 -21.04
C PHE A 217 -3.99 56.09 -19.97
N SER A 218 -4.69 56.25 -18.84
CA SER A 218 -4.69 55.32 -17.72
C SER A 218 -6.03 54.60 -17.70
N PHE A 219 -6.01 53.28 -17.81
CA PHE A 219 -7.20 52.45 -17.82
C PHE A 219 -7.01 51.27 -16.87
N GLN A 220 -7.86 51.16 -15.85
CA GLN A 220 -7.90 50.04 -14.92
C GLN A 220 -9.18 49.24 -15.13
N ILE A 221 -9.08 47.92 -15.10
CA ILE A 221 -10.18 47.00 -15.33
C ILE A 221 -10.07 45.79 -14.41
N SER A 222 -11.21 45.31 -13.93
CA SER A 222 -11.32 44.07 -13.18
C SER A 222 -11.04 42.87 -14.10
N SER A 223 -10.24 41.95 -13.62
CA SER A 223 -9.90 40.68 -14.26
C SER A 223 -9.94 39.56 -13.21
N TYR A 224 -9.65 38.34 -13.63
CA TYR A 224 -9.66 37.16 -12.78
C TYR A 224 -8.41 36.32 -12.98
N THR A 225 -7.95 35.70 -11.89
CA THR A 225 -6.92 34.66 -11.90
C THR A 225 -7.53 33.35 -11.43
N THR A 226 -7.13 32.25 -12.05
CA THR A 226 -7.60 30.91 -11.67
C THR A 226 -6.68 30.29 -10.62
N ASN A 227 -7.27 29.83 -9.51
CA ASN A 227 -6.63 28.98 -8.53
C ASN A 227 -7.46 27.71 -8.36
N LEU A 228 -7.08 26.66 -9.09
CA LEU A 228 -7.79 25.38 -9.11
C LEU A 228 -7.72 24.62 -7.78
N MET A 229 -6.81 25.01 -6.88
CA MET A 229 -6.67 24.41 -5.54
C MET A 229 -7.80 24.81 -4.57
N LYS A 230 -8.55 25.88 -4.86
CA LYS A 230 -9.68 26.31 -4.02
C LYS A 230 -10.97 25.58 -4.44
N PRO A 231 -11.56 24.73 -3.59
CA PRO A 231 -12.71 23.91 -3.98
C PRO A 231 -13.96 24.74 -4.34
N ASN A 232 -14.31 25.74 -3.53
CA ASN A 232 -15.59 26.44 -3.64
C ASN A 232 -15.63 27.59 -4.67
N SER A 233 -14.48 28.17 -5.01
CA SER A 233 -14.40 29.23 -6.03
C SER A 233 -12.99 29.25 -6.63
N PRO A 234 -12.84 28.84 -7.91
CA PRO A 234 -11.54 28.83 -8.56
C PRO A 234 -11.09 30.25 -8.94
N TYR A 235 -11.99 31.25 -8.98
CA TYR A 235 -11.67 32.58 -9.48
C TYR A 235 -11.36 33.55 -8.36
N ASN A 236 -10.22 34.23 -8.49
CA ASN A 236 -9.82 35.32 -7.60
C ASN A 236 -9.79 36.62 -8.42
N PRO A 237 -10.63 37.62 -8.08
CA PRO A 237 -10.58 38.92 -8.73
C PRO A 237 -9.18 39.54 -8.63
N LYS A 238 -8.75 40.20 -9.70
CA LYS A 238 -7.50 40.96 -9.77
C LYS A 238 -7.73 42.24 -10.57
N GLY A 239 -7.12 43.34 -10.15
CA GLY A 239 -7.05 44.55 -10.97
C GLY A 239 -5.97 44.45 -12.05
N GLN A 240 -6.28 44.91 -13.25
CA GLN A 240 -5.35 44.99 -14.37
C GLN A 240 -5.33 46.42 -14.90
N ASP A 241 -4.15 46.95 -15.14
CA ASP A 241 -3.94 48.27 -15.71
C ASP A 241 -3.43 48.19 -17.15
N LEU A 242 -3.82 49.19 -17.94
CA LEU A 242 -3.34 49.51 -19.26
C LEU A 242 -2.90 50.97 -19.24
N PHE A 243 -1.67 51.21 -19.68
CA PHE A 243 -1.06 52.53 -19.71
C PHE A 243 -0.43 52.79 -21.06
N THR A 244 -0.85 53.84 -21.76
CA THR A 244 -0.32 54.16 -23.09
C THR A 244 -0.28 55.66 -23.35
N THR A 245 0.56 56.12 -24.26
CA THR A 245 0.65 57.54 -24.62
C THR A 245 -0.51 57.98 -25.50
N ILE A 246 -0.94 59.23 -25.35
CA ILE A 246 -1.93 59.87 -26.21
C ILE A 246 -1.48 61.29 -26.56
N SER A 247 -1.80 61.72 -27.78
CA SER A 247 -1.45 63.05 -28.29
C SER A 247 -2.58 63.57 -29.17
N SER A 248 -2.79 64.90 -29.20
CA SER A 248 -3.77 65.55 -30.08
C SER A 248 -3.45 65.42 -31.58
N ASN A 249 -2.23 65.02 -31.94
CA ASN A 249 -1.79 64.90 -33.33
C ASN A 249 -1.94 63.50 -33.92
N ILE A 250 -2.37 62.51 -33.11
CA ILE A 250 -2.42 61.10 -33.51
C ILE A 250 -3.74 60.53 -33.03
N TYR A 251 -4.51 59.95 -33.95
CA TYR A 251 -5.64 59.10 -33.58
C TYR A 251 -5.12 57.74 -33.12
N LYS A 252 -5.60 57.28 -31.96
CA LYS A 252 -5.25 55.96 -31.41
C LYS A 252 -6.50 55.10 -31.25
N GLU A 253 -6.44 53.86 -31.72
CA GLU A 253 -7.45 52.86 -31.44
C GLU A 253 -6.88 51.75 -30.57
N ILE A 254 -7.52 51.47 -29.45
CA ILE A 254 -7.14 50.45 -28.48
C ILE A 254 -8.26 49.41 -28.46
N SER A 255 -7.97 48.20 -28.92
CA SER A 255 -8.89 47.07 -28.78
C SER A 255 -8.48 46.21 -27.60
N ILE A 256 -9.33 46.12 -26.59
CA ILE A 256 -9.19 45.26 -25.41
C ILE A 256 -10.06 44.01 -25.61
N TYR A 257 -9.45 42.83 -25.43
CA TYR A 257 -10.09 41.54 -25.58
C TYR A 257 -10.29 40.91 -24.21
N LEU A 258 -11.55 40.73 -23.82
CA LEU A 258 -11.95 39.97 -22.65
C LEU A 258 -12.10 38.51 -23.04
N GLU A 259 -11.30 37.66 -22.42
CA GLU A 259 -11.23 36.25 -22.71
C GLU A 259 -12.19 35.48 -21.79
N PRO A 260 -13.13 34.69 -22.35
CA PRO A 260 -13.88 33.70 -21.62
C PRO A 260 -13.00 32.73 -20.84
N LEU A 261 -13.35 32.52 -19.57
CA LEU A 261 -12.67 31.58 -18.68
C LEU A 261 -13.72 30.63 -18.09
N THR A 262 -13.58 29.34 -18.38
CA THR A 262 -14.49 28.29 -17.92
C THR A 262 -13.73 27.23 -17.13
N THR A 263 -14.22 26.88 -15.94
CA THR A 263 -13.68 25.80 -15.12
C THR A 263 -14.72 24.70 -15.00
N VAL A 264 -14.38 23.52 -15.49
CA VAL A 264 -15.20 22.31 -15.43
C VAL A 264 -14.68 21.45 -14.29
N THR A 265 -15.47 21.27 -13.24
CA THR A 265 -15.09 20.48 -12.07
C THR A 265 -15.85 19.18 -12.00
N ASP A 266 -15.15 18.05 -11.92
CA ASP A 266 -15.76 16.76 -11.56
C ASP A 266 -15.75 16.59 -10.03
N VAL A 267 -16.91 16.78 -9.39
CA VAL A 267 -17.13 16.65 -7.94
C VAL A 267 -17.60 15.24 -7.53
N GLY A 268 -17.76 14.34 -8.49
CA GLY A 268 -18.33 13.02 -8.24
C GLY A 268 -17.37 12.09 -7.47
N LEU A 269 -17.86 11.50 -6.38
CA LEU A 269 -17.09 10.55 -5.55
C LEU A 269 -16.90 9.16 -6.19
N ILE A 270 -17.84 8.75 -7.04
CA ILE A 270 -17.91 7.43 -7.69
C ILE A 270 -18.13 7.60 -9.19
N GLU A 271 -19.21 8.26 -9.59
CA GLU A 271 -19.52 8.59 -10.98
C GLU A 271 -19.00 9.99 -11.33
N THR A 272 -19.12 10.41 -12.58
CA THR A 272 -18.76 11.77 -13.01
C THR A 272 -19.91 12.72 -12.72
N ASP A 273 -19.64 13.80 -12.00
CA ASP A 273 -20.61 14.87 -11.74
C ASP A 273 -19.97 16.23 -12.03
N LEU A 274 -20.43 16.91 -13.08
CA LEU A 274 -19.74 18.06 -13.66
C LEU A 274 -20.41 19.38 -13.26
N GLU A 275 -19.63 20.23 -12.60
CA GLU A 275 -19.99 21.62 -12.30
C GLU A 275 -19.23 22.59 -13.20
N TYR A 276 -19.92 23.61 -13.72
CA TYR A 276 -19.36 24.62 -14.62
C TYR A 276 -19.32 25.97 -13.93
N TYR A 277 -18.14 26.57 -13.88
CA TYR A 277 -17.95 27.96 -13.49
C TYR A 277 -17.52 28.74 -14.74
N LYS A 278 -18.13 29.89 -15.00
CA LYS A 278 -17.81 30.76 -16.13
C LYS A 278 -17.54 32.18 -15.64
N THR A 279 -16.53 32.84 -16.19
CA THR A 279 -16.23 34.26 -15.96
C THR A 279 -15.50 34.86 -17.17
N LEU A 280 -15.17 36.15 -17.11
CA LEU A 280 -14.36 36.85 -18.11
C LEU A 280 -13.07 37.36 -17.47
N ARG A 281 -11.93 37.14 -18.12
CA ARG A 281 -10.66 37.74 -17.71
C ARG A 281 -10.18 38.74 -18.77
N TYR A 282 -9.39 39.71 -18.35
CA TYR A 282 -8.59 40.49 -19.28
C TYR A 282 -7.59 39.55 -19.97
N GLY A 283 -7.68 39.41 -21.30
CA GLY A 283 -6.77 38.58 -22.08
C GLY A 283 -5.61 39.39 -22.65
N ARG A 284 -5.91 40.24 -23.63
CA ARG A 284 -4.91 41.03 -24.36
C ARG A 284 -5.48 42.37 -24.83
N HIS A 285 -4.60 43.25 -25.30
CA HIS A 285 -4.99 44.45 -26.03
C HIS A 285 -4.13 44.62 -27.29
N THR A 286 -4.64 45.38 -28.25
CA THR A 286 -3.90 45.80 -29.46
C THR A 286 -4.08 47.29 -29.68
N GLU A 287 -3.02 47.97 -30.10
CA GLU A 287 -3.05 49.39 -30.43
C GLU A 287 -2.85 49.60 -31.94
N MET A 288 -3.65 50.49 -32.52
CA MET A 288 -3.49 51.00 -33.88
C MET A 288 -3.36 52.52 -33.83
N LEU A 289 -2.45 53.06 -34.64
CA LEU A 289 -2.20 54.49 -34.74
C LEU A 289 -2.55 54.95 -36.16
N ASP A 290 -3.30 56.04 -36.25
CA ASP A 290 -3.48 56.80 -37.48
C ASP A 290 -2.95 58.22 -37.27
N LEU A 291 -2.13 58.70 -38.21
CA LEU A 291 -1.54 60.04 -38.19
C LEU A 291 -2.49 61.09 -38.78
N SER A 292 -3.73 60.71 -39.12
CA SER A 292 -4.77 61.64 -39.52
C SER A 292 -5.17 62.54 -38.33
N SER A 293 -5.21 63.85 -38.56
CA SER A 293 -5.69 64.81 -37.55
C SER A 293 -7.20 64.87 -37.62
N ASN A 294 -7.88 64.29 -36.63
CA ASN A 294 -9.33 64.38 -36.45
C ASN A 294 -9.64 64.90 -35.04
N ASP A 295 -10.85 65.42 -34.83
CA ASP A 295 -11.33 65.79 -33.49
C ASP A 295 -11.45 64.57 -32.57
N LEU A 296 -11.64 63.38 -33.14
CA LEU A 296 -11.55 62.12 -32.43
C LEU A 296 -10.08 61.73 -32.27
N ILE A 297 -9.59 61.72 -31.04
CA ILE A 297 -8.19 61.40 -30.72
C ILE A 297 -8.00 59.96 -30.28
N MET A 298 -9.03 59.33 -29.70
CA MET A 298 -8.91 57.96 -29.23
C MET A 298 -10.21 57.19 -29.27
N ASN A 299 -10.15 55.94 -29.69
CA ASN A 299 -11.19 54.93 -29.52
C ASN A 299 -10.67 53.80 -28.65
N VAL A 300 -11.47 53.38 -27.67
CA VAL A 300 -11.24 52.18 -26.87
C VAL A 300 -12.41 51.23 -27.11
N VAL A 301 -12.10 50.05 -27.64
CA VAL A 301 -13.06 49.00 -27.99
C VAL A 301 -12.85 47.84 -27.04
N ILE A 302 -13.82 47.54 -26.17
CA ILE A 302 -13.77 46.40 -25.26
C ILE A 302 -14.74 45.33 -25.76
N ARG A 303 -14.21 44.17 -26.13
CA ARG A 303 -14.96 43.08 -26.79
C ARG A 303 -14.52 41.71 -26.29
N LEU A 304 -15.28 40.67 -26.60
CA LEU A 304 -14.87 39.30 -26.32
C LEU A 304 -13.73 38.86 -27.24
N ASP A 305 -12.83 38.04 -26.72
CA ASP A 305 -11.89 37.28 -27.54
C ASP A 305 -12.60 36.07 -28.17
N THR A 306 -12.02 35.58 -29.26
CA THR A 306 -12.47 34.39 -29.97
C THR A 306 -11.99 33.09 -29.33
N THR A 307 -11.08 33.18 -28.37
CA THR A 307 -10.52 32.04 -27.64
C THR A 307 -11.12 31.98 -26.24
N GLU A 308 -11.59 30.80 -25.84
CA GLU A 308 -12.02 30.49 -24.49
C GLU A 308 -10.95 29.64 -23.80
N PHE A 309 -10.58 30.01 -22.59
CA PHE A 309 -9.67 29.23 -21.74
C PHE A 309 -10.48 28.28 -20.85
N VAL A 310 -10.27 26.98 -21.00
CA VAL A 310 -11.01 25.94 -20.28
C VAL A 310 -10.08 25.14 -19.36
N ASP A 311 -10.37 25.19 -18.06
CA ASP A 311 -9.70 24.41 -17.03
C ASP A 311 -10.57 23.22 -16.60
N TYR A 312 -10.09 22.00 -16.84
CA TYR A 312 -10.68 20.78 -16.30
C TYR A 312 -10.05 20.48 -14.95
N ARG A 313 -10.88 20.29 -13.93
CA ARG A 313 -10.50 19.99 -12.55
C ARG A 313 -11.17 18.70 -12.11
N THR A 314 -10.39 17.68 -11.77
CA THR A 314 -10.93 16.37 -11.32
C THR A 314 -10.35 16.02 -9.96
N TYR A 315 -11.22 15.62 -9.03
CA TYR A 315 -10.83 15.10 -7.72
C TYR A 315 -10.67 13.58 -7.76
N SER A 316 -9.77 13.06 -6.91
CA SER A 316 -9.57 11.62 -6.79
C SER A 316 -10.87 10.92 -6.40
N LYS A 317 -11.17 9.80 -7.04
CA LYS A 317 -12.39 9.02 -6.75
C LYS A 317 -12.12 7.89 -5.76
N ILE A 318 -13.18 7.37 -5.14
CA ILE A 318 -13.06 6.21 -4.23
C ILE A 318 -12.43 5.01 -4.94
N GLN A 319 -12.78 4.80 -6.20
CA GLN A 319 -12.28 3.69 -7.02
C GLN A 319 -10.76 3.77 -7.21
N GLU A 320 -10.24 4.96 -7.47
CA GLU A 320 -8.81 5.22 -7.63
C GLU A 320 -8.05 4.98 -6.32
N ILE A 321 -8.59 5.48 -5.20
CA ILE A 321 -8.00 5.27 -3.87
C ILE A 321 -7.95 3.77 -3.54
N LEU A 322 -9.02 3.02 -3.82
CA LEU A 322 -9.05 1.57 -3.59
C LEU A 322 -8.05 0.82 -4.48
N ALA A 323 -7.88 1.24 -5.74
CA ALA A 323 -6.89 0.66 -6.66
C ALA A 323 -5.46 0.92 -6.17
N GLU A 324 -5.14 2.17 -5.80
CA GLU A 324 -3.84 2.56 -5.23
C GLU A 324 -3.52 1.77 -3.95
N LEU A 325 -4.49 1.70 -3.02
CA LEU A 325 -4.34 0.98 -1.76
C LEU A 325 -4.22 -0.53 -1.97
N GLY A 326 -4.94 -1.10 -2.93
CA GLY A 326 -4.83 -2.51 -3.29
C GLY A 326 -3.44 -2.86 -3.80
N GLY A 327 -2.88 -2.03 -4.70
CA GLY A 327 -1.50 -2.20 -5.18
C GLY A 327 -0.49 -2.07 -4.04
N LEU A 328 -0.66 -1.07 -3.18
CA LEU A 328 0.23 -0.84 -2.05
C LEU A 328 0.20 -2.00 -1.03
N TRP A 329 -0.99 -2.54 -0.74
CA TRP A 329 -1.15 -3.71 0.13
C TRP A 329 -0.32 -4.89 -0.36
N GLN A 330 -0.35 -5.18 -1.66
CA GLN A 330 0.44 -6.27 -2.25
C GLN A 330 1.95 -6.06 -2.09
N VAL A 331 2.43 -4.83 -2.30
CA VAL A 331 3.85 -4.48 -2.14
C VAL A 331 4.29 -4.63 -0.68
N LEU A 332 3.53 -4.05 0.26
CA LEU A 332 3.83 -4.13 1.69
C LEU A 332 3.77 -5.55 2.22
N PHE A 333 2.73 -6.31 1.83
CA PHE A 333 2.59 -7.71 2.18
C PHE A 333 3.78 -8.53 1.68
N SER A 334 4.19 -8.32 0.42
CA SER A 334 5.35 -9.00 -0.17
C SER A 334 6.64 -8.69 0.60
N PHE A 335 6.84 -7.42 0.97
CA PHE A 335 7.99 -6.98 1.75
C PHE A 335 8.05 -7.69 3.12
N PHE A 336 6.95 -7.66 3.89
CA PHE A 336 6.89 -8.34 5.19
C PHE A 336 6.96 -9.86 5.07
N TYR A 337 6.43 -10.44 3.99
CA TYR A 337 6.54 -11.87 3.71
C TYR A 337 8.00 -12.29 3.46
N ILE A 338 8.77 -11.51 2.69
CA ILE A 338 10.20 -11.77 2.45
C ILE A 338 10.99 -11.77 3.77
N ILE A 339 10.67 -10.84 4.67
CA ILE A 339 11.32 -10.72 5.99
C ILE A 339 10.92 -11.85 6.93
N SER A 340 9.62 -12.20 6.99
CA SER A 340 9.09 -13.20 7.91
C SER A 340 9.43 -14.64 7.51
N LYS A 341 9.47 -14.95 6.21
CA LYS A 341 9.72 -16.29 5.68
C LYS A 341 10.95 -17.01 6.29
N PRO A 342 12.16 -16.42 6.34
CA PRO A 342 13.31 -17.10 6.93
C PRO A 342 13.18 -17.30 8.45
N ILE A 343 12.59 -16.33 9.17
CA ILE A 343 12.40 -16.40 10.62
C ILE A 343 11.39 -17.48 10.97
N ASN A 344 10.28 -17.54 10.23
CA ASN A 344 9.25 -18.58 10.37
C ASN A 344 9.82 -19.97 10.09
N LYS A 345 10.68 -20.11 9.06
CA LYS A 345 11.38 -21.36 8.75
C LYS A 345 12.26 -21.83 9.91
N ILE A 346 13.09 -20.94 10.49
CA ILE A 346 13.96 -21.28 11.64
C ILE A 346 13.11 -21.64 12.85
N SER A 347 12.10 -20.84 13.17
CA SER A 347 11.21 -21.09 14.31
C SER A 347 10.51 -22.45 14.22
N ARG A 348 10.06 -22.84 13.02
CA ARG A 348 9.45 -24.15 12.79
C ARG A 348 10.40 -25.30 13.05
N TYR A 349 11.64 -25.21 12.55
CA TYR A 349 12.65 -26.23 12.83
C TYR A 349 13.00 -26.31 14.32
N LEU A 350 13.04 -25.19 15.03
CA LEU A 350 13.26 -25.20 16.49
C LEU A 350 12.12 -25.91 17.23
N GLU A 351 10.87 -25.72 16.82
CA GLU A 351 9.73 -26.43 17.41
C GLU A 351 9.81 -27.94 17.14
N LEU A 352 10.22 -28.34 15.94
CA LEU A 352 10.49 -29.75 15.59
C LEU A 352 11.65 -30.35 16.39
N ILE A 353 12.79 -29.65 16.49
CA ILE A 353 13.95 -30.13 17.25
C ILE A 353 13.58 -30.34 18.72
N ASN A 354 12.92 -29.37 19.33
CA ASN A 354 12.54 -29.43 20.73
C ASN A 354 11.41 -30.44 21.03
N SER A 355 10.69 -30.91 20.01
CA SER A 355 9.66 -31.96 20.15
C SER A 355 10.20 -33.36 19.85
N LEU A 356 11.19 -33.49 18.97
CA LEU A 356 11.72 -34.78 18.51
C LEU A 356 13.03 -35.20 19.19
N PHE A 357 13.85 -34.26 19.67
CA PHE A 357 15.18 -34.55 20.20
C PHE A 357 15.31 -34.16 21.67
N GLU A 358 15.85 -35.07 22.47
CA GLU A 358 16.32 -34.78 23.83
C GLU A 358 17.82 -34.49 23.76
N LEU A 359 18.21 -33.22 24.00
CA LEU A 359 19.61 -32.81 24.00
C LEU A 359 20.28 -33.21 25.32
N SER A 360 21.36 -33.99 25.26
CA SER A 360 22.18 -34.36 26.43
C SER A 360 23.41 -33.46 26.54
N ASP A 361 23.70 -32.93 27.74
CA ASP A 361 24.93 -32.19 28.02
C ASP A 361 26.15 -33.12 27.90
N SER A 362 27.17 -32.67 27.16
CA SER A 362 28.56 -33.11 27.31
C SER A 362 29.34 -31.95 27.91
N GLU A 363 29.26 -31.81 29.24
CA GLU A 363 30.27 -31.07 30.00
C GLU A 363 31.44 -32.05 30.23
N ASP A 364 32.34 -32.11 29.25
CA ASP A 364 33.78 -32.38 29.38
C ASP A 364 34.36 -32.50 27.97
N GLY A 365 35.46 -31.78 27.72
CA GLY A 365 36.05 -31.57 26.40
C GLY A 365 36.64 -32.81 25.75
N ASP A 366 35.78 -33.66 25.17
CA ASP A 366 36.17 -34.64 24.16
C ASP A 366 35.11 -34.67 23.04
N ASP A 367 35.32 -33.82 22.04
CA ASP A 367 34.45 -33.60 20.88
C ASP A 367 34.17 -34.86 20.03
N ASN A 368 34.76 -36.01 20.35
CA ASN A 368 34.69 -37.22 19.53
C ASN A 368 33.48 -38.13 19.76
N GLN A 369 32.63 -37.92 20.78
CA GLN A 369 31.50 -38.84 21.02
C GLN A 369 30.31 -38.64 20.09
N PHE A 370 29.99 -37.42 19.66
CA PHE A 370 28.89 -37.18 18.72
C PHE A 370 29.23 -37.63 17.29
N TYR A 371 30.51 -37.54 16.88
CA TYR A 371 30.97 -38.00 15.57
C TYR A 371 31.09 -39.53 15.47
N LYS A 372 31.32 -40.25 16.58
CA LYS A 372 31.46 -41.72 16.58
C LYS A 372 30.14 -42.45 16.30
N GLN A 373 29.00 -41.86 16.67
CA GLN A 373 27.69 -42.42 16.33
C GLN A 373 27.35 -42.25 14.83
N TYR A 374 28.01 -41.31 14.14
CA TYR A 374 27.82 -41.05 12.71
C TYR A 374 28.66 -41.93 11.77
N SER A 375 29.79 -42.50 12.23
CA SER A 375 30.60 -43.39 11.39
C SER A 375 30.08 -44.83 11.32
N LEU A 376 29.28 -45.27 12.29
CA LEU A 376 28.68 -46.62 12.31
C LEU A 376 27.47 -46.80 11.37
N TYR A 377 26.82 -45.70 10.95
CA TYR A 377 25.63 -45.76 10.07
C TYR A 377 25.94 -45.62 8.57
N ARG A 378 27.23 -45.56 8.19
CA ARG A 378 27.65 -45.40 6.78
C ARG A 378 28.19 -46.67 6.12
N GLN A 379 28.26 -47.80 6.82
CA GLN A 379 28.52 -49.11 6.25
C GLN A 379 27.32 -50.02 6.50
N GLY A 380 26.45 -50.13 5.49
CA GLY A 380 25.21 -50.87 5.57
C GLY A 380 24.42 -50.82 4.26
N GLN A 381 25.09 -51.13 3.14
CA GLN A 381 24.42 -51.73 2.00
C GLN A 381 25.12 -53.07 1.73
N ASP A 382 24.30 -54.12 1.75
CA ASP A 382 24.56 -55.51 1.36
C ASP A 382 25.52 -56.34 2.22
N ALA A 383 25.02 -56.86 3.34
CA ALA A 383 25.45 -58.16 3.90
C ALA A 383 24.37 -58.74 4.83
N SER A 384 24.04 -60.03 4.65
CA SER A 384 23.05 -60.77 5.43
C SER A 384 23.46 -60.97 6.91
N PRO A 385 22.52 -61.13 7.85
CA PRO A 385 22.83 -61.20 9.27
C PRO A 385 23.04 -62.65 9.74
N PHE A 386 24.25 -63.22 9.60
CA PHE A 386 24.70 -64.32 10.48
C PHE A 386 26.21 -64.63 10.32
N SER A 387 27.05 -64.04 11.16
CA SER A 387 28.32 -64.65 11.60
C SER A 387 28.90 -63.86 12.78
N ILE A 388 28.58 -64.30 13.99
CA ILE A 388 29.35 -63.95 15.18
C ILE A 388 30.58 -64.87 15.17
N GLN A 389 31.77 -64.32 14.94
CA GLN A 389 33.03 -64.99 15.31
C GLN A 389 33.72 -64.17 16.40
N ILE A 390 33.98 -64.85 17.50
CA ILE A 390 34.67 -64.41 18.72
C ILE A 390 36.10 -63.94 18.36
N PRO A 391 36.63 -62.85 18.94
CA PRO A 391 37.99 -62.40 18.64
C PRO A 391 39.02 -63.39 19.19
N GLN A 392 39.84 -63.96 18.32
CA GLN A 392 41.10 -64.60 18.70
C GLN A 392 42.14 -63.52 19.03
N ILE A 393 42.74 -63.68 20.21
CA ILE A 393 43.96 -62.99 20.64
C ILE A 393 45.08 -63.34 19.66
N LYS A 394 45.71 -62.32 19.04
CA LYS A 394 47.08 -62.43 18.51
C LYS A 394 47.87 -61.15 18.74
N GLU A 395 49.02 -61.38 19.36
CA GLU A 395 50.13 -60.49 19.62
C GLU A 395 50.76 -59.87 18.36
N ASN A 396 51.34 -58.68 18.59
CA ASN A 396 52.59 -58.13 18.03
C ASN A 396 52.80 -58.11 16.51
N GLN A 397 52.95 -56.89 15.98
CA GLN A 397 54.29 -56.35 15.65
C GLN A 397 54.20 -54.85 15.31
N GLN A 398 54.86 -54.05 16.14
CA GLN A 398 55.22 -52.66 15.84
C GLN A 398 56.35 -52.64 14.81
N LYS A 399 56.27 -51.72 13.85
CA LYS A 399 57.45 -51.16 13.17
C LYS A 399 57.56 -49.68 13.52
N ASP A 400 58.78 -49.37 13.91
CA ASP A 400 59.34 -48.12 14.40
C ASP A 400 59.04 -46.88 13.56
N ALA A 401 58.85 -45.74 14.23
CA ALA A 401 59.86 -44.66 14.24
C ALA A 401 59.35 -43.45 15.05
N PHE A 402 59.81 -43.29 16.30
CA PHE A 402 60.07 -41.95 16.82
C PHE A 402 61.26 -41.99 17.79
N THR A 403 62.31 -41.30 17.38
CA THR A 403 63.60 -41.20 18.04
C THR A 403 63.54 -40.35 19.31
N ASN A 404 64.18 -40.89 20.35
CA ASN A 404 65.05 -40.23 21.34
C ASN A 404 64.52 -39.06 22.17
N LYS A 405 64.34 -39.34 23.47
CA LYS A 405 65.15 -38.74 24.55
C LYS A 405 65.11 -39.61 25.83
N LEU A 406 66.25 -40.24 26.12
CA LEU A 406 66.79 -40.62 27.44
C LEU A 406 66.73 -39.42 28.43
N ASN A 407 66.69 -39.50 29.76
CA ASN A 407 66.86 -40.57 30.75
C ASN A 407 66.57 -40.06 32.19
N GLN A 408 66.37 -41.01 33.11
CA GLN A 408 66.65 -40.99 34.59
C GLN A 408 65.60 -40.34 35.52
N GLU A 409 65.20 -40.91 36.68
CA GLU A 409 65.77 -41.93 37.58
C GLU A 409 64.70 -42.53 38.54
N ASP A 410 64.78 -43.84 38.76
CA ASP A 410 64.56 -44.69 39.97
C ASP A 410 63.32 -44.67 40.93
N PRO A 411 63.09 -45.79 41.67
CA PRO A 411 61.77 -46.28 42.07
C PRO A 411 61.54 -46.30 43.59
N GLN A 412 60.29 -46.46 44.02
CA GLN A 412 59.85 -47.31 45.15
C GLN A 412 58.39 -47.00 45.50
N GLU A 413 57.47 -47.96 45.39
CA GLU A 413 56.88 -48.63 46.56
C GLU A 413 55.73 -49.59 46.19
N ARG A 414 55.69 -50.65 47.00
CA ARG A 414 54.89 -51.86 46.92
C ARG A 414 53.53 -51.70 47.61
N LYS A 415 52.56 -52.44 47.07
CA LYS A 415 51.49 -53.17 47.78
C LYS A 415 50.44 -52.35 48.54
N ARG A 416 49.19 -52.44 48.06
CA ARG A 416 48.07 -53.05 48.81
C ARG A 416 46.90 -53.32 47.86
N THR A 417 46.79 -54.58 47.45
CA THR A 417 45.52 -55.20 47.08
C THR A 417 44.58 -55.15 48.28
N LEU A 418 43.40 -54.56 48.09
CA LEU A 418 42.25 -54.82 48.96
C LEU A 418 41.03 -55.08 48.07
N ILE A 419 40.56 -56.31 48.20
CA ILE A 419 39.43 -56.93 47.51
C ILE A 419 38.18 -56.03 47.63
N LYS A 420 37.62 -55.61 46.50
CA LYS A 420 36.26 -55.03 46.42
C LYS A 420 35.32 -56.09 45.83
N PRO A 421 34.09 -56.20 46.36
CA PRO A 421 33.16 -57.26 45.99
C PRO A 421 32.71 -57.11 44.54
N GLN A 422 32.56 -58.26 43.85
CA GLN A 422 31.91 -58.38 42.55
C GLN A 422 30.50 -57.79 42.63
N LYS A 423 30.33 -56.56 42.14
CA LYS A 423 29.02 -56.04 41.75
C LYS A 423 28.58 -56.82 40.51
N THR A 424 27.44 -57.50 40.62
CA THR A 424 26.79 -58.22 39.53
C THR A 424 26.46 -57.26 38.38
N ILE A 425 26.69 -57.72 37.14
CA ILE A 425 26.45 -57.02 35.86
C ILE A 425 25.07 -56.34 35.81
N LEU A 426 24.08 -56.93 36.48
CA LEU A 426 22.71 -56.42 36.57
C LEU A 426 22.63 -55.06 37.30
N THR A 427 23.44 -54.84 38.35
CA THR A 427 23.45 -53.57 39.11
C THR A 427 24.12 -52.44 38.32
N THR A 428 25.13 -52.77 37.51
CA THR A 428 25.77 -51.81 36.60
C THR A 428 24.84 -51.43 35.45
N TYR A 429 24.05 -52.38 34.93
CA TYR A 429 23.00 -52.12 33.94
C TYR A 429 21.83 -51.30 34.52
N ALA A 430 21.43 -51.58 35.75
CA ALA A 430 20.37 -50.83 36.45
C ALA A 430 20.81 -49.39 36.74
N GLU A 431 22.03 -49.17 37.23
CA GLU A 431 22.60 -47.83 37.43
C GLU A 431 22.76 -47.08 36.08
N TYR A 432 23.09 -47.78 34.99
CA TYR A 432 23.15 -47.21 33.64
C TYR A 432 21.77 -46.80 33.10
N LEU A 433 20.76 -47.65 33.29
CA LEU A 433 19.36 -47.36 32.92
C LEU A 433 18.76 -46.24 33.78
N GLN A 434 19.07 -46.19 35.08
CA GLN A 434 18.64 -45.08 35.96
C GLN A 434 19.27 -43.75 35.54
N LYS A 435 20.54 -43.75 35.10
CA LYS A 435 21.20 -42.56 34.53
C LYS A 435 20.63 -42.14 33.18
N LEU A 436 20.06 -43.05 32.40
CA LEU A 436 19.39 -42.73 31.13
C LEU A 436 17.99 -42.12 31.35
N ILE A 437 17.28 -42.52 32.41
CA ILE A 437 15.90 -42.07 32.68
C ILE A 437 15.86 -40.70 33.39
N ILE A 438 16.92 -40.31 34.12
CA ILE A 438 16.97 -39.08 34.93
C ILE A 438 17.99 -38.07 34.36
N ARG A 439 17.88 -37.72 33.07
CA ARG A 439 18.59 -36.56 32.50
C ARG A 439 17.65 -35.35 32.44
N LYS A 440 18.07 -34.21 33.01
CA LYS A 440 17.31 -32.96 32.95
C LYS A 440 17.20 -32.48 31.49
N LYS A 441 15.97 -32.31 31.02
CA LYS A 441 15.66 -31.91 29.63
C LYS A 441 16.02 -30.43 29.41
N LYS A 442 17.06 -30.15 28.63
CA LYS A 442 17.38 -28.78 28.19
C LYS A 442 16.82 -28.54 26.79
N LYS A 443 16.02 -27.49 26.62
CA LYS A 443 15.46 -27.10 25.32
C LYS A 443 16.45 -26.21 24.58
N LEU A 444 16.59 -26.42 23.27
CA LEU A 444 17.34 -25.52 22.40
C LEU A 444 16.59 -24.18 22.34
N GLN A 445 17.19 -23.14 22.91
CA GLN A 445 16.67 -21.78 22.83
C GLN A 445 17.56 -20.98 21.87
N PHE A 446 16.95 -20.47 20.81
CA PHE A 446 17.56 -19.57 19.85
C PHE A 446 16.90 -18.20 20.00
N GLY A 447 17.70 -17.16 20.18
CA GLY A 447 17.21 -15.78 20.18
C GLY A 447 16.86 -15.29 18.77
N TYR A 448 15.96 -14.31 18.66
CA TYR A 448 15.65 -13.67 17.36
C TYR A 448 16.89 -13.02 16.72
N PHE A 449 17.84 -12.56 17.54
CA PHE A 449 19.13 -12.01 17.08
C PHE A 449 20.04 -13.09 16.46
N GLU A 450 20.12 -14.28 17.04
CA GLU A 450 20.88 -15.42 16.49
C GLU A 450 20.23 -15.95 15.20
N ALA A 451 18.88 -15.91 15.11
CA ALA A 451 18.16 -16.21 13.87
C ALA A 451 18.42 -15.17 12.76
N PHE A 452 18.62 -13.90 13.13
CA PHE A 452 18.99 -12.83 12.21
C PHE A 452 20.47 -12.86 11.80
N GLN A 453 21.36 -13.29 12.70
CA GLN A 453 22.76 -13.58 12.37
C GLN A 453 22.88 -14.74 11.38
N LYS A 454 21.99 -15.73 11.42
CA LYS A 454 21.91 -16.77 10.38
C LYS A 454 21.50 -16.23 9.00
N LEU A 455 20.79 -15.10 8.97
CA LEU A 455 20.32 -14.44 7.74
C LEU A 455 21.37 -13.54 7.09
N LYS A 456 22.20 -12.88 7.90
CA LYS A 456 23.38 -12.18 7.39
C LYS A 456 24.51 -13.21 7.25
N CYS A 457 24.96 -13.51 6.04
CA CYS A 457 26.18 -14.31 5.79
C CYS A 457 27.48 -13.63 6.31
N ILE A 458 27.37 -12.68 7.23
CA ILE A 458 28.42 -11.81 7.74
C ILE A 458 28.44 -12.02 9.25
N VAL A 459 29.54 -12.58 9.76
CA VAL A 459 29.90 -12.89 11.16
C VAL A 459 29.86 -14.37 11.55
N THR A 460 31.08 -14.92 11.53
CA THR A 460 31.71 -16.06 12.21
C THR A 460 30.92 -17.35 12.48
N GLN A 461 31.39 -18.40 11.81
CA GLN A 461 31.04 -19.82 11.89
C GLN A 461 31.25 -20.47 13.28
N ASP A 462 31.49 -19.73 14.35
CA ASP A 462 31.96 -20.23 15.65
C ASP A 462 30.95 -20.16 16.80
N ASN A 463 29.65 -20.00 16.49
CA ASN A 463 28.62 -20.25 17.49
C ASN A 463 28.23 -21.72 17.49
N ASP A 464 28.63 -22.47 18.53
CA ASP A 464 28.32 -23.89 18.70
C ASP A 464 26.82 -24.19 18.65
N ARG A 465 25.97 -23.23 19.05
CA ARG A 465 24.51 -23.38 18.95
C ARG A 465 24.03 -23.44 17.50
N ILE A 466 24.66 -22.67 16.59
CA ILE A 466 24.36 -22.68 15.15
C ILE A 466 24.80 -24.01 14.54
N LYS A 467 25.99 -24.52 14.92
CA LYS A 467 26.47 -25.85 14.50
C LYS A 467 25.52 -26.96 14.96
N GLN A 468 25.12 -26.97 16.24
CA GLN A 468 24.14 -27.92 16.79
C GLN A 468 22.79 -27.85 16.08
N PHE A 469 22.31 -26.64 15.76
CA PHE A 469 21.07 -26.46 14.99
C PHE A 469 21.17 -27.07 13.59
N HIS A 470 22.28 -26.88 12.87
CA HIS A 470 22.48 -27.45 11.54
C HIS A 470 22.51 -28.97 11.54
N ILE A 471 23.18 -29.56 12.53
CA ILE A 471 23.23 -31.01 12.72
C ILE A 471 21.83 -31.57 12.98
N ALA A 472 21.09 -30.98 13.93
CA ALA A 472 19.73 -31.39 14.25
C ALA A 472 18.76 -31.20 13.06
N GLN A 473 18.89 -30.10 12.32
CA GLN A 473 18.12 -29.86 11.10
C GLN A 473 18.35 -30.96 10.06
N LYS A 474 19.61 -31.38 9.86
CA LYS A 474 19.97 -32.46 8.91
C LYS A 474 19.41 -33.82 9.36
N GLN A 475 19.43 -34.11 10.66
CA GLN A 475 18.82 -35.32 11.23
C GLN A 475 17.31 -35.36 11.01
N ILE A 476 16.63 -34.24 11.29
CA ILE A 476 15.18 -34.10 11.05
C ILE A 476 14.85 -34.34 9.58
N MET A 477 15.59 -33.73 8.66
CA MET A 477 15.34 -33.92 7.23
C MET A 477 15.54 -35.37 6.78
N GLY A 478 16.51 -36.08 7.36
CA GLY A 478 16.72 -37.50 7.07
C GLY A 478 15.65 -38.42 7.67
N GLN A 479 15.07 -38.06 8.82
CA GLN A 479 14.07 -38.88 9.52
C GLN A 479 12.62 -38.56 9.12
N LEU A 480 12.35 -37.35 8.63
CA LEU A 480 11.03 -36.92 8.14
C LEU A 480 10.79 -37.24 6.66
N ASN A 481 11.66 -38.04 6.04
CA ASN A 481 11.41 -38.56 4.71
C ASN A 481 10.25 -39.57 4.77
N ILE A 482 9.14 -39.27 4.10
CA ILE A 482 7.93 -40.10 4.12
C ILE A 482 8.22 -41.55 3.72
N VAL A 483 9.16 -41.76 2.78
CA VAL A 483 9.56 -43.10 2.33
C VAL A 483 10.26 -43.87 3.45
N ASP A 484 11.09 -43.21 4.25
CA ASP A 484 11.83 -43.84 5.34
C ASP A 484 10.92 -44.10 6.55
N ILE A 485 9.96 -43.20 6.81
CA ILE A 485 8.89 -43.43 7.80
C ILE A 485 8.07 -44.67 7.42
N LEU A 486 7.62 -44.75 6.17
CA LEU A 486 6.84 -45.89 5.67
C LEU A 486 7.63 -47.19 5.69
N LYS A 487 8.93 -47.17 5.37
CA LYS A 487 9.81 -48.33 5.49
C LYS A 487 9.93 -48.78 6.95
N LYS A 488 10.16 -47.86 7.89
CA LYS A 488 10.23 -48.18 9.32
C LYS A 488 8.92 -48.72 9.86
N LEU A 489 7.78 -48.16 9.46
CA LEU A 489 6.46 -48.69 9.83
C LEU A 489 6.27 -50.11 9.29
N ARG A 490 6.65 -50.36 8.03
CA ARG A 490 6.64 -51.71 7.44
C ARG A 490 7.59 -52.67 8.15
N ASP A 491 8.75 -52.20 8.61
CA ASP A 491 9.67 -53.04 9.37
C ASP A 491 9.14 -53.36 10.79
N VAL A 492 8.39 -52.43 11.39
CA VAL A 492 7.61 -52.70 12.63
C VAL A 492 6.51 -53.73 12.35
N GLU A 493 5.81 -53.65 11.22
CA GLU A 493 4.86 -54.68 10.80
C GLU A 493 5.54 -56.04 10.61
N LYS A 494 6.74 -56.10 10.01
CA LYS A 494 7.51 -57.35 9.91
C LYS A 494 7.89 -57.90 11.30
N LEU A 495 8.19 -57.02 12.26
CA LEU A 495 8.47 -57.42 13.63
C LEU A 495 7.25 -58.11 14.27
N LYS A 496 6.02 -57.71 13.90
CA LYS A 496 4.78 -58.41 14.27
C LYS A 496 4.82 -59.87 13.84
N TYR A 497 5.31 -60.17 12.63
CA TYR A 497 5.40 -61.53 12.11
C TYR A 497 6.46 -62.39 12.80
N ILE A 498 7.48 -61.77 13.40
CA ILE A 498 8.57 -62.44 14.12
C ILE A 498 8.19 -62.69 15.58
N ILE A 499 7.53 -61.72 16.23
CA ILE A 499 7.20 -61.80 17.66
C ILE A 499 5.94 -62.64 17.88
N PHE A 500 4.94 -62.52 17.02
CA PHE A 500 3.63 -63.14 17.25
C PHE A 500 3.42 -64.40 16.40
N ASN A 501 2.86 -65.43 17.05
CA ASN A 501 2.38 -66.62 16.35
C ASN A 501 1.10 -66.31 15.55
N GLU A 502 0.69 -67.24 14.68
CA GLU A 502 -0.42 -67.02 13.74
C GLU A 502 -1.72 -66.58 14.42
N ASN A 503 -2.04 -67.20 15.56
CA ASN A 503 -3.22 -66.88 16.36
C ASN A 503 -3.12 -65.51 17.06
N GLN A 504 -1.95 -65.15 17.58
CA GLN A 504 -1.72 -63.83 18.18
C GLN A 504 -1.77 -62.71 17.12
N ARG A 505 -1.31 -62.98 15.89
CA ARG A 505 -1.41 -62.02 14.78
C ARG A 505 -2.86 -61.76 14.40
N LEU A 506 -3.68 -62.81 14.31
CA LEU A 506 -5.12 -62.72 14.08
C LEU A 506 -5.82 -61.85 15.13
N LEU A 507 -5.39 -61.92 16.40
CA LEU A 507 -5.90 -61.04 17.47
C LEU A 507 -5.49 -59.58 17.27
N PHE A 508 -4.22 -59.32 16.93
CA PHE A 508 -3.72 -57.96 16.68
C PHE A 508 -4.28 -57.34 15.38
N ASP A 509 -4.58 -58.13 14.35
CA ASP A 509 -5.20 -57.64 13.10
C ASP A 509 -6.70 -57.33 13.26
N ASN A 510 -7.36 -57.92 14.26
CA ASN A 510 -8.78 -57.70 14.56
C ASN A 510 -9.03 -56.57 15.59
N PHE A 511 -7.99 -55.85 16.02
CA PHE A 511 -8.21 -54.55 16.67
C PHE A 511 -8.87 -53.61 15.64
N PRO A 512 -9.85 -52.77 16.05
CA PRO A 512 -10.61 -51.95 15.11
C PRO A 512 -9.70 -50.93 14.42
N ASN A 513 -9.20 -51.29 13.25
CA ASN A 513 -8.72 -50.34 12.26
C ASN A 513 -9.95 -49.59 11.75
N ILE A 514 -9.93 -48.26 11.89
CA ILE A 514 -11.05 -47.34 11.59
C ILE A 514 -11.44 -47.32 10.07
N GLN A 515 -10.97 -48.26 9.26
CA GLN A 515 -11.08 -48.21 7.80
C GLN A 515 -11.85 -49.35 7.12
N ASN A 516 -12.64 -50.15 7.82
CA ASN A 516 -13.47 -51.20 7.18
C ASN A 516 -14.97 -51.12 7.54
N GLN A 517 -15.55 -49.91 7.60
CA GLN A 517 -17.02 -49.76 7.75
C GLN A 517 -17.72 -49.12 6.56
N GLN A 518 -17.04 -48.88 5.43
CA GLN A 518 -17.68 -48.23 4.26
C GLN A 518 -17.34 -48.83 2.89
N ILE A 519 -16.76 -50.03 2.81
CA ILE A 519 -16.53 -50.70 1.51
C ILE A 519 -16.85 -52.19 1.63
N GLU A 520 -18.11 -52.53 1.79
CA GLU A 520 -18.65 -53.83 1.36
C GLU A 520 -20.05 -53.62 0.79
N ASP A 521 -20.10 -53.05 -0.41
CA ASP A 521 -21.20 -53.28 -1.34
C ASP A 521 -20.59 -53.70 -2.69
N LYS A 522 -20.82 -54.98 -3.03
CA LYS A 522 -20.70 -55.61 -4.35
C LYS A 522 -19.30 -55.81 -4.93
N HIS A 523 -18.77 -57.03 -4.74
CA HIS A 523 -18.45 -57.91 -5.88
C HIS A 523 -18.31 -59.38 -5.46
N ASP A 524 -18.79 -60.25 -6.34
CA ASP A 524 -19.06 -61.68 -6.19
C ASP A 524 -17.86 -62.61 -5.95
N GLY A 525 -18.16 -63.65 -5.17
CA GLY A 525 -17.71 -65.06 -5.27
C GLY A 525 -16.42 -65.43 -5.99
N PHE A 526 -15.40 -65.83 -5.22
CA PHE A 526 -14.87 -67.21 -5.18
C PHE A 526 -13.76 -67.29 -4.09
N GLU A 527 -13.64 -68.45 -3.46
CA GLU A 527 -12.64 -68.86 -2.44
C GLU A 527 -12.80 -68.34 -1.00
N GLN A 528 -13.83 -68.86 -0.33
CA GLN A 528 -13.85 -68.97 1.13
C GLN A 528 -13.13 -70.26 1.54
N GLN A 529 -11.79 -70.24 1.58
CA GLN A 529 -11.00 -71.26 2.27
C GLN A 529 -10.75 -70.79 3.71
N ASN A 530 -11.39 -71.48 4.65
CA ASN A 530 -11.05 -71.63 6.08
C ASN A 530 -10.00 -70.66 6.64
N LYS A 531 -10.40 -69.42 6.93
CA LYS A 531 -9.68 -68.60 7.93
C LYS A 531 -10.22 -68.98 9.32
N PRO A 532 -9.38 -69.36 10.29
CA PRO A 532 -9.83 -69.61 11.65
C PRO A 532 -10.48 -68.34 12.22
N SER A 533 -11.65 -68.49 12.85
CA SER A 533 -12.35 -67.38 13.48
C SER A 533 -11.48 -66.80 14.60
N ALA A 534 -11.53 -65.47 14.82
CA ALA A 534 -10.83 -64.83 15.94
C ALA A 534 -11.15 -65.49 17.29
N GLN A 535 -12.34 -66.09 17.40
CA GLN A 535 -12.80 -66.87 18.55
C GLN A 535 -11.99 -68.18 18.72
N ASP A 536 -11.69 -68.89 17.64
CA ASP A 536 -10.88 -70.12 17.67
C ASP A 536 -9.42 -69.82 18.02
N ALA A 537 -8.90 -68.69 17.52
CA ALA A 537 -7.56 -68.21 17.85
C ALA A 537 -7.41 -67.84 19.35
N ILE A 538 -8.44 -67.21 19.94
CA ILE A 538 -8.50 -66.92 21.37
C ILE A 538 -8.52 -68.21 22.19
N LEU A 539 -9.36 -69.18 21.81
CA LEU A 539 -9.44 -70.47 22.50
C LEU A 539 -8.13 -71.26 22.45
N GLN A 540 -7.41 -71.23 21.31
CA GLN A 540 -6.09 -71.87 21.19
C GLN A 540 -5.00 -71.16 22.02
N ILE A 541 -5.04 -69.83 22.13
CA ILE A 541 -4.10 -69.06 22.97
C ILE A 541 -4.34 -69.34 24.46
N ILE A 542 -5.60 -69.57 24.86
CA ILE A 542 -5.98 -69.94 26.23
C ILE A 542 -5.58 -71.39 26.54
N GLY A 543 -5.67 -72.30 25.56
CA GLY A 543 -5.30 -73.70 25.69
C GLY A 543 -3.80 -73.95 25.84
N ASP A 544 -2.94 -73.09 25.27
CA ASP A 544 -1.48 -73.23 25.31
C ASP A 544 -0.83 -72.33 26.39
N GLN A 545 -0.97 -72.74 27.65
CA GLN A 545 -0.43 -72.03 28.82
C GLN A 545 1.09 -72.19 29.02
N ASN A 546 1.78 -73.00 28.20
CA ASN A 546 3.23 -73.20 28.32
C ASN A 546 4.05 -72.09 27.63
N ASN A 547 3.39 -71.21 26.87
CA ASN A 547 4.03 -70.06 26.22
C ASN A 547 4.01 -68.84 27.15
N GLU A 548 5.20 -68.36 27.55
CA GLU A 548 5.38 -67.19 28.44
C GLU A 548 4.69 -65.91 27.90
N MET A 549 4.58 -65.80 26.57
CA MET A 549 3.93 -64.65 25.92
C MET A 549 2.40 -64.73 26.00
N ASN A 550 1.81 -65.93 25.89
CA ASN A 550 0.37 -66.15 26.09
C ASN A 550 -0.04 -65.80 27.53
N GLN A 551 0.78 -66.19 28.51
CA GLN A 551 0.53 -65.87 29.92
C GLN A 551 0.54 -64.35 30.19
N LYS A 552 1.49 -63.61 29.61
CA LYS A 552 1.55 -62.15 29.73
C LYS A 552 0.39 -61.45 28.99
N LEU A 553 -0.03 -61.98 27.84
CA LEU A 553 -1.21 -61.50 27.10
C LEU A 553 -2.50 -61.69 27.90
N ILE A 554 -2.72 -62.87 28.49
CA ILE A 554 -3.90 -63.15 29.32
C ILE A 554 -3.91 -62.29 30.60
N ALA A 555 -2.75 -62.01 31.18
CA ALA A 555 -2.61 -61.12 32.34
C ALA A 555 -2.84 -59.64 32.02
N SER A 556 -2.75 -59.24 30.74
CA SER A 556 -3.02 -57.89 30.28
C SER A 556 -4.50 -57.63 29.93
N LEU A 557 -5.34 -58.67 29.94
CA LEU A 557 -6.79 -58.56 29.76
C LEU A 557 -7.47 -58.07 31.05
N ASP A 558 -8.62 -57.42 30.91
CA ASP A 558 -9.44 -56.98 32.04
C ASP A 558 -9.73 -58.15 33.00
N LEU A 559 -9.68 -57.89 34.30
CA LEU A 559 -9.74 -58.91 35.35
C LEU A 559 -11.02 -59.77 35.23
N THR A 560 -12.13 -59.15 34.81
CA THR A 560 -13.43 -59.78 34.63
C THR A 560 -13.43 -60.74 33.44
N VAL A 561 -12.81 -60.33 32.34
CA VAL A 561 -12.67 -61.13 31.12
C VAL A 561 -11.69 -62.29 31.32
N SER A 562 -10.58 -62.04 32.02
CA SER A 562 -9.60 -63.07 32.39
C SER A 562 -10.23 -64.17 33.25
N ASN A 563 -11.10 -63.80 34.20
CA ASN A 563 -11.81 -64.75 35.05
C ASN A 563 -12.90 -65.54 34.30
N LEU A 564 -13.64 -64.91 33.38
CA LEU A 564 -14.63 -65.59 32.54
C LEU A 564 -14.00 -66.62 31.60
N LEU A 565 -12.83 -66.30 31.02
CA LEU A 565 -12.11 -67.19 30.12
C LEU A 565 -11.50 -68.40 30.83
N LYS A 566 -11.03 -68.23 32.09
CA LYS A 566 -10.58 -69.34 32.93
C LYS A 566 -11.72 -70.30 33.29
N ASN A 567 -12.93 -69.77 33.52
CA ASN A 567 -14.09 -70.59 33.88
C ASN A 567 -14.64 -71.39 32.69
N CYS A 568 -14.57 -70.88 31.46
CA CYS A 568 -14.98 -71.62 30.25
C CYS A 568 -14.14 -72.88 29.98
N GLN A 569 -12.93 -72.96 30.54
CA GLN A 569 -12.06 -74.13 30.41
C GLN A 569 -12.54 -75.31 31.27
N HIS A 570 -13.31 -75.06 32.33
CA HIS A 570 -13.80 -76.10 33.23
C HIS A 570 -15.02 -76.86 32.66
N ASP A 571 -15.88 -76.19 31.89
CA ASP A 571 -17.08 -76.79 31.29
C ASP A 571 -16.77 -77.65 30.04
N HIS A 572 -15.60 -77.48 29.43
CA HIS A 572 -15.18 -78.21 28.22
C HIS A 572 -14.38 -79.49 28.50
N SER A 573 -14.00 -79.77 29.76
CA SER A 573 -13.30 -81.00 30.16
C SER A 573 -14.21 -82.15 30.63
N GLU A 574 -15.54 -81.96 30.65
CA GLU A 574 -16.52 -83.00 31.02
C GLU A 574 -17.47 -83.41 29.87
N LYS A 575 -17.04 -83.29 28.60
CA LYS A 575 -17.74 -83.89 27.45
C LYS A 575 -16.80 -84.64 26.52
#